data_AF-L0DL98-F1
#
_entry.id   AF-L0DL98-F1
#
_cell.length_a   1.000
_cell.length_b   1.000
_cell.length_c   1.000
_cell.angle_alpha   90.00
_cell.angle_beta   90.00
_cell.angle_gamma   90.00
#
_symmetry.space_group_name_H-M   'P 1'
#
loop_
_entity.id
_entity.type
_entity.pdbx_description
1 polymer ?
#
loop_
_entity_poly.entity_id
_entity_poly.type
_entity_poly.pdbx_seq_one_letter_code
_entity_poly.pdbx_strand_id
1 'polypeptide(L)'
;MLCCPLCTHRAERYVEDRRRAYFHCPCCDLVFADPASHLEAAGQKEEYDRHENDPADCRYRRFLNRLAAPLLDRLSPGMQGLDYGCGPGPTLSLMLEEAGMSMTDFDPFYRPNTDALNRQYDFVTCTEVVEHFSRPAHDWGQLTALLRPGSWLGIMTKLVISRERFADWHYKADPTHVVFYSPATFTWLGMQFGLTVERVDRDVLILQKT
;
A
#
# COMPACT_ATOMS: atom_id res chain seq x y z
N MET A 1 15.69 -22.47 1.84
CA MET A 1 14.26 -22.57 1.51
C MET A 1 13.60 -21.34 2.12
N LEU A 2 12.89 -20.54 1.33
CA LEU A 2 12.40 -19.22 1.77
C LEU A 2 10.93 -19.33 2.20
N CYS A 3 10.56 -18.69 3.31
CA CYS A 3 9.19 -18.59 3.77
C CYS A 3 8.57 -17.26 3.33
N CYS A 4 7.27 -17.26 3.05
CA CYS A 4 6.51 -16.07 2.72
C CYS A 4 6.52 -15.08 3.90
N PRO A 5 6.87 -13.80 3.69
CA PRO A 5 6.98 -12.83 4.78
C PRO A 5 5.60 -12.36 5.31
N LEU A 6 4.51 -12.75 4.65
CA LEU A 6 3.13 -12.42 5.04
C LEU A 6 2.45 -13.55 5.83
N CYS A 7 2.52 -14.80 5.33
CA CYS A 7 1.81 -15.93 5.94
C CYS A 7 2.71 -17.04 6.48
N THR A 8 4.03 -16.89 6.39
CA THR A 8 5.07 -17.87 6.81
C THR A 8 5.07 -19.21 6.07
N HIS A 9 4.14 -19.44 5.13
CA HIS A 9 4.13 -20.63 4.29
C HIS A 9 5.37 -20.71 3.39
N ARG A 10 5.79 -21.93 3.01
CA ARG A 10 6.94 -22.12 2.12
C ARG A 10 6.67 -21.47 0.77
N ALA A 11 7.61 -20.64 0.31
CA ALA A 11 7.52 -20.00 -1.00
C ALA A 11 8.31 -20.77 -2.07
N GLU A 12 7.93 -20.52 -3.32
CA GLU A 12 8.50 -21.13 -4.52
C GLU A 12 9.18 -20.08 -5.39
N ARG A 13 10.18 -20.47 -6.16
CA ARG A 13 10.85 -19.56 -7.12
C ARG A 13 9.85 -19.16 -8.20
N TYR A 14 9.77 -17.87 -8.49
CA TYR A 14 8.78 -17.32 -9.42
C TYR A 14 9.42 -16.79 -10.70
N VAL A 15 10.13 -15.67 -10.62
CA VAL A 15 10.92 -15.13 -11.73
C VAL A 15 12.26 -14.65 -11.20
N GLU A 16 13.21 -14.44 -12.09
CA GLU A 16 14.50 -13.86 -11.78
C GLU A 16 14.86 -12.88 -12.88
N ASP A 17 15.26 -11.67 -12.50
CA ASP A 17 15.83 -10.70 -13.41
C ASP A 17 17.33 -10.50 -13.11
N ARG A 18 17.98 -9.55 -13.78
CA ARG A 18 19.42 -9.29 -13.60
C ARG A 18 19.77 -8.75 -12.21
N ARG A 19 18.80 -8.20 -11.47
CA ARG A 19 19.00 -7.54 -10.18
C ARG A 19 18.68 -8.48 -9.03
N ARG A 20 17.57 -9.22 -9.11
CA ARG A 20 17.08 -10.05 -8.00
C ARG A 20 16.14 -11.17 -8.42
N ALA A 21 16.06 -12.17 -7.55
CA ALA A 21 15.08 -13.23 -7.62
C ALA A 21 13.78 -12.83 -6.92
N TYR A 22 12.67 -13.39 -7.41
CA TYR A 22 11.34 -13.22 -6.83
C TYR A 22 10.75 -14.59 -6.51
N PHE A 23 9.92 -14.62 -5.48
CA PHE A 23 9.29 -15.82 -4.94
C PHE A 23 7.79 -15.62 -4.88
N HIS A 24 7.04 -16.71 -5.04
CA HIS A 24 5.59 -16.74 -4.98
C HIS A 24 5.16 -17.67 -3.84
N CYS A 25 4.13 -17.26 -3.12
CA CYS A 25 3.55 -18.06 -2.05
C CYS A 25 2.29 -18.78 -2.55
N PRO A 26 2.24 -20.13 -2.56
CA PRO A 26 1.04 -20.86 -2.98
C PRO A 26 -0.12 -20.76 -1.98
N CYS A 27 0.11 -20.26 -0.76
CA CYS A 27 -0.92 -20.13 0.28
C CYS A 27 -1.69 -18.80 0.20
N CYS A 28 -0.99 -17.67 0.10
CA CYS A 28 -1.61 -16.34 0.06
C CYS A 28 -1.40 -15.59 -1.27
N ASP A 29 -0.83 -16.26 -2.27
CA ASP A 29 -0.56 -15.75 -3.61
C ASP A 29 0.42 -14.55 -3.70
N LEU A 30 1.01 -14.13 -2.57
CA LEU A 30 1.95 -13.02 -2.53
C LEU A 30 3.19 -13.33 -3.38
N VAL A 31 3.59 -12.38 -4.22
CA VAL A 31 4.91 -12.38 -4.86
C VAL A 31 5.82 -11.41 -4.09
N PHE A 32 7.06 -11.79 -3.82
CA PHE A 32 8.00 -10.94 -3.07
C PHE A 32 9.43 -11.12 -3.57
N ALA A 33 10.22 -10.05 -3.48
CA ALA A 33 11.64 -10.05 -3.80
C ALA A 33 12.45 -10.86 -2.77
N ASP A 34 13.63 -11.34 -3.16
CA ASP A 34 14.58 -11.91 -2.21
C ASP A 34 14.92 -10.87 -1.12
N PRO A 35 14.73 -11.17 0.18
CA PRO A 35 15.07 -10.25 1.26
C PRO A 35 16.52 -9.77 1.23
N ALA A 36 17.45 -10.57 0.70
CA ALA A 36 18.85 -10.18 0.54
C ALA A 36 19.06 -9.05 -0.49
N SER A 37 18.04 -8.72 -1.29
CA SER A 37 18.07 -7.64 -2.28
C SER A 37 17.41 -6.34 -1.82
N HIS A 38 16.88 -6.30 -0.60
CA HIS A 38 16.20 -5.11 -0.08
C HIS A 38 17.22 -3.98 0.15
N LEU A 39 16.84 -2.76 -0.22
CA LEU A 39 17.62 -1.58 0.12
C LEU A 39 17.52 -1.28 1.61
N GLU A 40 18.64 -0.85 2.19
CA GLU A 40 18.67 -0.21 3.49
C GLU A 40 17.93 1.14 3.45
N ALA A 41 17.53 1.64 4.62
CA ALA A 41 16.70 2.85 4.74
C ALA A 41 17.26 4.08 3.99
N ALA A 42 18.58 4.27 3.99
CA ALA A 42 19.22 5.36 3.25
C ALA A 42 19.00 5.24 1.73
N GLY A 43 19.19 4.03 1.18
CA GLY A 43 18.97 3.78 -0.26
C GLY A 43 17.50 3.87 -0.65
N GLN A 44 16.57 3.45 0.22
CA GLN A 44 15.14 3.67 -0.01
C GLN A 44 14.81 5.16 -0.11
N LYS A 45 15.34 5.96 0.83
CA LYS A 45 15.11 7.41 0.83
C LYS A 45 15.69 8.10 -0.40
N GLU A 46 16.88 7.69 -0.86
CA GLU A 46 17.46 8.22 -2.11
C GLU A 46 16.56 7.99 -3.32
N GLU A 47 15.92 6.82 -3.40
CA GLU A 47 14.96 6.51 -4.47
C GLU A 47 13.68 7.35 -4.33
N TYR A 48 13.12 7.47 -3.12
CA TYR A 48 11.91 8.27 -2.85
C TYR A 48 12.13 9.77 -3.09
N ASP A 49 13.33 10.30 -2.83
CA ASP A 49 13.67 11.70 -3.08
C ASP A 49 13.63 12.06 -4.57
N ARG A 50 13.57 11.07 -5.47
CA ARG A 50 13.36 11.31 -6.91
C ARG A 50 11.89 11.42 -7.31
N HIS A 51 10.95 11.19 -6.39
CA HIS A 51 9.52 11.30 -6.69
C HIS A 51 9.06 12.76 -6.63
N GLU A 52 8.37 13.20 -7.68
CA GLU A 52 7.77 14.53 -7.77
C GLU A 52 6.28 14.45 -7.41
N ASN A 53 5.97 14.68 -6.13
CA ASN A 53 4.60 14.74 -5.63
C ASN A 53 4.17 16.21 -5.50
N ASP A 54 3.70 16.80 -6.59
CA ASP A 54 3.25 18.20 -6.62
C ASP A 54 1.72 18.31 -6.48
N PRO A 55 1.19 18.93 -5.40
CA PRO A 55 -0.25 19.13 -5.24
C PRO A 55 -0.85 20.09 -6.27
N ALA A 56 -0.04 20.88 -6.99
CA ALA A 56 -0.49 21.71 -8.10
C ALA A 56 -0.57 20.95 -9.44
N ASP A 57 0.01 19.75 -9.54
CA ASP A 57 -0.06 18.94 -10.76
C ASP A 57 -1.44 18.29 -10.91
N CYS A 58 -2.24 18.82 -11.84
CA CYS A 58 -3.54 18.28 -12.21
C CYS A 58 -3.50 16.80 -12.65
N ARG A 59 -2.39 16.34 -13.23
CA ARG A 59 -2.23 14.93 -13.63
C ARG A 59 -2.08 14.04 -12.39
N TYR A 60 -1.26 14.46 -11.43
CA TYR A 60 -1.07 13.75 -10.18
C TYR A 60 -2.35 13.74 -9.33
N ARG A 61 -3.03 14.89 -9.19
CA ARG A 61 -4.35 14.94 -8.54
C ARG A 61 -5.36 14.01 -9.20
N ARG A 62 -5.41 13.95 -10.54
CA ARG A 62 -6.29 13.02 -11.26
C ARG A 62 -5.93 11.55 -11.02
N PHE A 63 -4.63 11.24 -10.89
CA PHE A 63 -4.18 9.90 -10.53
C PHE A 63 -4.69 9.51 -9.13
N LEU A 64 -4.46 10.35 -8.12
CA LEU A 64 -4.95 10.13 -6.75
C LEU A 64 -6.49 10.11 -6.66
N ASN A 65 -7.17 10.88 -7.51
CA ASN A 65 -8.63 10.92 -7.56
C ASN A 65 -9.26 9.57 -7.92
N ARG A 66 -8.52 8.64 -8.53
CA ARG A 66 -8.97 7.26 -8.74
C ARG A 66 -9.29 6.54 -7.42
N LEU A 67 -8.59 6.89 -6.34
CA LEU A 67 -8.92 6.44 -4.98
C LEU A 67 -9.84 7.43 -4.26
N ALA A 68 -9.53 8.73 -4.32
CA ALA A 68 -10.24 9.72 -3.50
C ALA A 68 -11.74 9.78 -3.80
N ALA A 69 -12.13 9.81 -5.08
CA ALA A 69 -13.54 9.91 -5.47
C ALA A 69 -14.40 8.74 -4.96
N PRO A 70 -14.08 7.46 -5.25
CA PRO A 70 -14.88 6.37 -4.71
C PRO A 70 -14.79 6.26 -3.19
N LEU A 71 -13.67 6.63 -2.56
CA LEU A 71 -13.59 6.65 -1.10
C LEU A 71 -14.57 7.69 -0.51
N LEU A 72 -14.60 8.90 -1.06
CA LEU A 72 -15.49 9.98 -0.61
C LEU A 72 -16.98 9.61 -0.69
N ASP A 73 -17.39 8.77 -1.64
CA ASP A 73 -18.77 8.25 -1.72
C ASP A 73 -19.18 7.43 -0.47
N ARG A 74 -18.21 7.02 0.36
CA ARG A 74 -18.40 6.23 1.59
C ARG A 74 -18.19 7.04 2.86
N LEU A 75 -17.72 8.28 2.74
CA LEU A 75 -17.35 9.14 3.87
C LEU A 75 -18.40 10.21 4.12
N SER A 76 -18.37 10.79 5.31
CA SER A 76 -19.21 11.93 5.70
C SER A 76 -18.33 13.10 6.15
N PRO A 77 -18.73 14.36 5.89
CA PRO A 77 -17.98 15.54 6.34
C PRO A 77 -17.57 15.47 7.81
N GLY A 78 -16.31 15.83 8.10
CA GLY A 78 -15.73 15.81 9.45
C GLY A 78 -15.17 14.47 9.91
N MET A 79 -15.28 13.38 9.12
CA MET A 79 -14.59 12.13 9.43
C MET A 79 -13.07 12.33 9.52
N GLN A 80 -12.44 11.60 10.45
CA GLN A 80 -11.01 11.67 10.71
C GLN A 80 -10.26 10.61 9.90
N GLY A 81 -9.35 11.07 9.05
CA GLY A 81 -8.53 10.25 8.16
C GLY A 81 -7.05 10.27 8.50
N LEU A 82 -6.35 9.20 8.11
CA LEU A 82 -4.89 9.17 8.05
C LEU A 82 -4.44 8.92 6.60
N ASP A 83 -3.50 9.71 6.10
CA ASP A 83 -2.74 9.37 4.90
C ASP A 83 -1.44 8.66 5.30
N TYR A 84 -1.43 7.33 5.14
CA TYR A 84 -0.33 6.45 5.55
C TYR A 84 0.67 6.29 4.40
N GLY A 85 1.89 6.79 4.61
CA GLY A 85 2.95 6.89 3.60
C GLY A 85 2.73 8.09 2.67
N CYS A 86 2.40 9.25 3.24
CA CYS A 86 2.04 10.46 2.49
C CYS A 86 3.19 11.04 1.64
N GLY A 87 4.43 10.59 1.85
CA GLY A 87 5.61 11.09 1.13
C GLY A 87 5.96 12.56 1.45
N PRO A 88 6.81 13.20 0.61
CA PRO A 88 7.30 14.55 0.86
C PRO A 88 6.26 15.66 0.60
N GLY A 89 5.30 15.41 -0.30
CA GLY A 89 4.27 16.36 -0.74
C GLY A 89 2.87 15.75 -0.63
N PRO A 90 2.22 15.83 0.55
CA PRO A 90 0.98 15.12 0.83
C PRO A 90 -0.19 15.74 0.05
N THR A 91 -0.44 15.22 -1.15
CA THR A 91 -1.46 15.76 -2.07
C THR A 91 -2.84 15.15 -1.80
N LEU A 92 -2.89 13.87 -1.43
CA LEU A 92 -4.15 13.18 -1.19
C LEU A 92 -4.85 13.71 0.07
N SER A 93 -4.12 13.95 1.17
CA SER A 93 -4.71 14.57 2.36
C SER A 93 -5.29 15.95 2.07
N LEU A 94 -4.58 16.81 1.33
CA LEU A 94 -5.13 18.11 0.88
C LEU A 94 -6.42 17.96 0.07
N MET A 95 -6.46 17.02 -0.88
CA MET A 95 -7.67 16.75 -1.67
C MET A 95 -8.86 16.30 -0.79
N LEU A 96 -8.60 15.53 0.26
CA LEU A 96 -9.63 15.05 1.18
C LEU A 96 -10.06 16.14 2.18
N GLU A 97 -9.15 17.01 2.61
CA GLU A 97 -9.47 18.22 3.40
C GLU A 97 -10.35 19.19 2.62
N GLU A 98 -10.04 19.43 1.34
CA GLU A 98 -10.87 20.23 0.43
C GLU A 98 -12.29 19.65 0.29
N ALA A 99 -12.43 18.32 0.42
CA ALA A 99 -13.72 17.62 0.43
C ALA A 99 -14.40 17.56 1.82
N GLY A 100 -13.82 18.22 2.83
CA GLY A 100 -14.39 18.37 4.17
C GLY A 100 -14.00 17.29 5.18
N MET A 101 -12.97 16.49 4.91
CA MET A 101 -12.40 15.56 5.90
C MET A 101 -11.41 16.25 6.83
N SER A 102 -11.14 15.64 7.98
CA SER A 102 -10.04 16.02 8.86
C SER A 102 -8.88 15.04 8.67
N MET A 103 -7.72 15.50 8.23
CA MET A 103 -6.61 14.61 7.87
C MET A 103 -5.45 14.67 8.87
N THR A 104 -4.81 13.52 9.04
CA THR A 104 -3.47 13.38 9.63
C THR A 104 -2.55 12.78 8.57
N ASP A 105 -1.31 13.23 8.51
CA ASP A 105 -0.29 12.68 7.62
C ASP A 105 0.72 11.85 8.42
N PHE A 106 1.14 10.70 7.87
CA PHE A 106 2.23 9.90 8.42
C PHE A 106 3.12 9.38 7.30
N ASP A 107 4.44 9.51 7.47
CA ASP A 107 5.44 8.88 6.61
C ASP A 107 6.74 8.68 7.40
N PRO A 108 7.37 7.50 7.37
CA PRO A 108 8.56 7.22 8.18
C PRO A 108 9.77 8.10 7.85
N PHE A 109 9.87 8.67 6.65
CA PHE A 109 10.97 9.52 6.22
C PHE A 109 10.62 11.01 6.25
N TYR A 110 9.39 11.37 5.86
CA TYR A 110 9.01 12.76 5.62
C TYR A 110 8.08 13.35 6.69
N ARG A 111 7.33 12.52 7.42
CA ARG A 111 6.39 12.90 8.49
C ARG A 111 6.40 11.85 9.61
N PRO A 112 7.52 11.64 10.33
CA PRO A 112 7.72 10.50 11.24
C PRO A 112 7.02 10.68 12.60
N ASN A 113 5.82 11.25 12.60
CA ASN A 113 5.04 11.43 13.82
C ASN A 113 4.35 10.11 14.22
N THR A 114 5.02 9.33 15.06
CA THR A 114 4.52 8.01 15.49
C THR A 114 3.26 8.10 16.37
N ASP A 115 2.90 9.27 16.90
CA ASP A 115 1.63 9.46 17.61
C ASP A 115 0.42 9.22 16.72
N ALA A 116 0.56 9.39 15.40
CA ALA A 116 -0.46 9.04 14.41
C ALA A 116 -0.76 7.53 14.39
N LEU A 117 0.22 6.69 14.77
CA LEU A 117 0.06 5.24 14.79
C LEU A 117 -0.59 4.71 16.08
N ASN A 118 -0.76 5.57 17.09
CA ASN A 118 -1.32 5.23 18.40
C ASN A 118 -2.81 5.62 18.53
N ARG A 119 -3.50 5.77 17.40
CA ARG A 119 -4.90 6.22 17.31
C ARG A 119 -5.66 5.38 16.30
N GLN A 120 -6.97 5.51 16.33
CA GLN A 120 -7.85 4.89 15.33
C GLN A 120 -8.62 5.95 14.57
N TYR A 121 -8.82 5.71 13.28
CA TYR A 121 -9.38 6.62 12.31
C TYR A 121 -10.71 6.08 11.74
N ASP A 122 -11.54 7.00 11.25
CA ASP A 122 -12.77 6.66 10.52
C ASP A 122 -12.42 6.14 9.12
N PHE A 123 -11.28 6.56 8.57
CA PHE A 123 -10.68 5.97 7.39
C PHE A 123 -9.15 6.12 7.35
N VAL A 124 -8.49 5.30 6.54
CA VAL A 124 -7.05 5.40 6.25
C VAL A 124 -6.84 5.30 4.74
N THR A 125 -5.94 6.09 4.17
CA THR A 125 -5.45 5.95 2.79
C THR A 125 -4.02 5.45 2.78
N CYS A 126 -3.66 4.64 1.77
CA CYS A 126 -2.34 4.09 1.60
C CYS A 126 -2.10 3.89 0.10
N THR A 127 -1.55 4.91 -0.56
CA THR A 127 -1.38 4.95 -2.02
C THR A 127 0.08 4.78 -2.42
N GLU A 128 0.37 3.75 -3.21
CA GLU A 128 1.71 3.37 -3.65
C GLU A 128 2.68 3.18 -2.46
N VAL A 129 2.23 2.42 -1.46
CA VAL A 129 2.95 2.23 -0.17
C VAL A 129 3.08 0.76 0.21
N VAL A 130 2.01 -0.02 0.05
CA VAL A 130 1.96 -1.42 0.53
C VAL A 130 2.98 -2.32 -0.17
N GLU A 131 3.40 -1.97 -1.39
CA GLU A 131 4.46 -2.65 -2.15
C GLU A 131 5.86 -2.52 -1.54
N HIS A 132 6.06 -1.52 -0.66
CA HIS A 132 7.32 -1.26 0.05
C HIS A 132 7.39 -1.95 1.41
N PHE A 133 6.35 -2.68 1.83
CA PHE A 133 6.31 -3.37 3.12
C PHE A 133 7.38 -4.48 3.19
N SER A 134 8.46 -4.21 3.90
CA SER A 134 9.54 -5.17 4.14
C SER A 134 9.13 -6.27 5.13
N ARG A 135 8.13 -6.01 5.99
CA ARG A 135 7.59 -6.95 6.97
C ARG A 135 6.06 -6.99 6.87
N PRO A 136 5.50 -7.43 5.72
CA PRO A 136 4.08 -7.27 5.40
C PRO A 136 3.13 -7.85 6.45
N ALA A 137 3.47 -8.96 7.14
CA ALA A 137 2.64 -9.46 8.24
C ALA A 137 2.49 -8.44 9.39
N HIS A 138 3.60 -7.81 9.78
CA HIS A 138 3.63 -6.77 10.81
C HIS A 138 2.96 -5.48 10.30
N ASP A 139 3.33 -5.06 9.09
CA ASP A 139 2.92 -3.77 8.53
C ASP A 139 1.42 -3.74 8.22
N TRP A 140 0.84 -4.84 7.71
CA TRP A 140 -0.62 -4.99 7.61
C TRP A 140 -1.31 -5.06 8.97
N GLY A 141 -0.67 -5.70 9.96
CA GLY A 141 -1.16 -5.71 11.34
C GLY A 141 -1.26 -4.30 11.92
N GLN A 142 -0.23 -3.48 11.74
CA GLN A 142 -0.24 -2.08 12.15
C GLN A 142 -1.30 -1.29 11.38
N LEU A 143 -1.29 -1.36 10.04
CA LEU A 143 -2.22 -0.60 9.19
C LEU A 143 -3.69 -0.89 9.54
N THR A 144 -4.02 -2.15 9.80
CA THR A 144 -5.41 -2.54 10.13
C THR A 144 -5.81 -2.28 11.58
N ALA A 145 -4.84 -2.10 12.49
CA ALA A 145 -5.10 -1.68 13.86
C ALA A 145 -5.52 -0.21 13.97
N LEU A 146 -5.17 0.61 12.96
CA LEU A 146 -5.60 2.00 12.83
C LEU A 146 -7.09 2.15 12.50
N LEU A 147 -7.76 1.06 12.15
CA LEU A 147 -9.16 1.04 11.76
C LEU A 147 -10.05 0.58 12.91
N ARG A 148 -11.18 1.25 13.11
CA ARG A 148 -12.28 0.75 13.95
C ARG A 148 -13.19 -0.16 13.12
N PRO A 149 -13.98 -1.06 13.73
CA PRO A 149 -15.05 -1.74 13.02
C PRO A 149 -15.96 -0.72 12.30
N GLY A 150 -16.23 -0.96 11.02
CA GLY A 150 -16.97 -0.06 10.13
C GLY A 150 -16.12 0.99 9.39
N SER A 151 -14.87 1.24 9.82
CA SER A 151 -13.96 2.19 9.17
C SER A 151 -13.45 1.69 7.82
N TRP A 152 -13.00 2.64 6.99
CA TRP A 152 -12.56 2.38 5.62
C TRP A 152 -11.05 2.41 5.44
N LEU A 153 -10.53 1.58 4.55
CA LEU A 153 -9.14 1.59 4.11
C LEU A 153 -9.09 1.69 2.59
N GLY A 154 -8.54 2.78 2.09
CA GLY A 154 -8.27 3.00 0.67
C GLY A 154 -6.85 2.59 0.31
N ILE A 155 -6.70 1.60 -0.57
CA ILE A 155 -5.39 1.15 -1.09
C ILE A 155 -5.30 1.49 -2.57
N MET A 156 -4.17 2.07 -2.98
CA MET A 156 -3.77 2.12 -4.38
C MET A 156 -2.43 1.41 -4.53
N THR A 157 -2.39 0.36 -5.33
CA THR A 157 -1.16 -0.38 -5.66
C THR A 157 -1.42 -1.22 -6.90
N LYS A 158 -0.39 -1.47 -7.71
CA LYS A 158 -0.60 -2.29 -8.91
C LYS A 158 -0.61 -3.78 -8.57
N LEU A 159 -1.47 -4.52 -9.24
CA LEU A 159 -1.68 -5.95 -8.97
C LEU A 159 -0.96 -6.88 -9.94
N VAL A 160 -0.45 -8.00 -9.40
CA VAL A 160 0.06 -9.13 -10.18
C VAL A 160 -1.09 -9.75 -10.99
N ILE A 161 -0.85 -9.96 -12.28
CA ILE A 161 -1.83 -10.54 -13.21
C ILE A 161 -1.48 -11.99 -13.55
N SER A 162 -0.22 -12.23 -13.92
CA SER A 162 0.31 -13.56 -14.23
C SER A 162 1.83 -13.55 -14.15
N ARG A 163 2.43 -14.74 -14.12
CA ARG A 163 3.90 -14.91 -14.06
C ARG A 163 4.59 -14.32 -15.28
N GLU A 164 4.01 -14.54 -16.46
CA GLU A 164 4.53 -14.07 -17.74
C GLU A 164 4.52 -12.54 -17.77
N ARG A 165 3.41 -11.91 -17.38
CA ARG A 165 3.34 -10.44 -17.32
C ARG A 165 4.25 -9.86 -16.25
N PHE A 166 4.41 -10.56 -15.12
CA PHE A 166 5.30 -10.14 -14.05
C PHE A 166 6.77 -10.11 -14.50
N ALA A 167 7.21 -11.10 -15.30
CA ALA A 167 8.59 -11.19 -15.80
C ALA A 167 9.04 -9.92 -16.53
N ASP A 168 8.17 -9.32 -17.36
CA ASP A 168 8.47 -8.10 -18.13
C ASP A 168 7.94 -6.81 -17.47
N TRP A 169 7.40 -6.90 -16.27
CA TRP A 169 6.73 -5.77 -15.64
C TRP A 169 7.73 -4.70 -15.16
N HIS A 170 7.59 -3.46 -15.64
CA HIS A 170 8.45 -2.35 -15.20
C HIS A 170 8.29 -1.99 -13.72
N TYR A 171 7.11 -2.25 -13.13
CA TYR A 171 6.82 -1.86 -11.75
C TYR A 171 7.70 -2.58 -10.72
N LYS A 172 8.17 -3.81 -11.00
CA LYS A 172 9.12 -4.51 -10.12
C LYS A 172 10.57 -4.02 -10.26
N ALA A 173 10.85 -3.21 -11.28
CA ALA A 173 12.21 -2.72 -11.55
C ALA A 173 12.62 -1.64 -10.54
N ASP A 174 11.65 -1.00 -9.88
CA ASP A 174 11.90 -0.15 -8.73
C ASP A 174 12.45 -1.01 -7.57
N PRO A 175 13.68 -0.76 -7.09
CA PRO A 175 14.30 -1.58 -6.06
C PRO A 175 13.59 -1.47 -4.70
N THR A 176 12.81 -0.42 -4.46
CA THR A 176 12.02 -0.25 -3.23
C THR A 176 10.74 -1.09 -3.22
N HIS A 177 10.30 -1.60 -4.38
CA HIS A 177 9.12 -2.49 -4.45
C HIS A 177 9.57 -3.91 -4.10
N VAL A 178 9.15 -4.41 -2.94
CA VAL A 178 9.64 -5.67 -2.36
C VAL A 178 8.56 -6.72 -2.21
N VAL A 179 7.29 -6.31 -2.20
CA VAL A 179 6.13 -7.20 -2.16
C VAL A 179 5.10 -6.77 -3.20
N PHE A 180 4.43 -7.74 -3.82
CA PHE A 180 3.49 -7.52 -4.92
C PHE A 180 2.25 -8.36 -4.69
N TYR A 181 1.10 -7.70 -4.73
CA TYR A 181 -0.17 -8.29 -4.35
C TYR A 181 -0.96 -8.70 -5.58
N SER A 182 -1.79 -9.73 -5.45
CA SER A 182 -2.81 -10.09 -6.42
C SER A 182 -4.21 -9.91 -5.83
N PRO A 183 -5.28 -10.01 -6.65
CA PRO A 183 -6.64 -10.12 -6.11
C PRO A 183 -6.81 -11.26 -5.10
N ALA A 184 -6.11 -12.39 -5.28
CA ALA A 184 -6.14 -13.51 -4.35
C ALA A 184 -5.42 -13.17 -3.03
N THR A 185 -4.31 -12.43 -3.08
CA THR A 185 -3.65 -11.92 -1.87
C THR A 185 -4.56 -11.00 -1.07
N PHE A 186 -5.28 -10.09 -1.73
CA PHE A 186 -6.24 -9.22 -1.03
C PHE A 186 -7.43 -9.98 -0.45
N THR A 187 -7.91 -11.02 -1.14
CA THR A 187 -8.93 -11.92 -0.57
C THR A 187 -8.41 -12.62 0.69
N TRP A 188 -7.16 -13.07 0.67
CA TRP A 188 -6.51 -13.67 1.84
C TRP A 188 -6.37 -12.66 2.99
N LEU A 189 -5.89 -11.44 2.72
CA LEU A 189 -5.79 -10.36 3.69
C LEU A 189 -7.15 -10.04 4.32
N GLY A 190 -8.22 -10.03 3.50
CA GLY A 190 -9.58 -9.84 3.98
C GLY A 190 -9.99 -10.86 5.04
N MET A 191 -9.73 -12.15 4.77
CA MET A 191 -10.01 -13.22 5.73
C MET A 191 -9.15 -13.12 6.99
N GLN A 192 -7.86 -12.77 6.87
CA GLN A 192 -6.95 -12.74 8.02
C GLN A 192 -7.16 -11.54 8.93
N PHE A 193 -7.47 -10.37 8.36
CA PHE A 193 -7.56 -9.11 9.11
C PHE A 193 -9.00 -8.63 9.33
N GLY A 194 -10.01 -9.41 8.94
CA GLY A 194 -11.42 -9.01 9.07
C GLY A 194 -11.71 -7.78 8.20
N LEU A 195 -11.44 -7.89 6.91
CA LEU A 195 -11.72 -6.83 5.94
C LEU A 195 -12.63 -7.36 4.84
N THR A 196 -13.69 -6.63 4.55
CA THR A 196 -14.42 -6.80 3.28
C THR A 196 -13.66 -6.05 2.20
N VAL A 197 -13.33 -6.70 1.09
CA VAL A 197 -12.50 -6.11 0.03
C VAL A 197 -13.34 -5.87 -1.22
N GLU A 198 -13.34 -4.63 -1.69
CA GLU A 198 -13.94 -4.24 -2.96
C GLU A 198 -12.87 -3.63 -3.87
N ARG A 199 -12.80 -4.10 -5.11
CA ARG A 199 -11.93 -3.51 -6.13
C ARG A 199 -12.75 -2.56 -6.99
N VAL A 200 -12.43 -1.27 -6.93
CA VAL A 200 -13.19 -0.20 -7.60
C VAL A 200 -12.51 0.32 -8.87
N ASP A 201 -11.22 0.06 -9.05
CA ASP A 201 -10.46 0.32 -10.28
C ASP A 201 -9.41 -0.79 -10.46
N ARG A 202 -8.69 -0.79 -11.58
CA ARG A 202 -7.55 -1.66 -11.86
C ARG A 202 -6.52 -1.70 -10.73
N ASP A 203 -6.19 -0.56 -10.12
CA ASP A 203 -5.13 -0.46 -9.11
C ASP A 203 -5.67 0.07 -7.77
N VAL A 204 -6.99 0.12 -7.60
CA VAL A 204 -7.64 0.73 -6.43
C VAL A 204 -8.56 -0.26 -5.75
N LEU A 205 -8.35 -0.44 -4.45
CA LEU A 205 -9.20 -1.23 -3.58
C LEU A 205 -9.72 -0.36 -2.43
N ILE A 206 -10.99 -0.57 -2.08
CA ILE A 206 -11.58 -0.01 -0.86
C ILE A 206 -11.98 -1.18 0.01
N LEU A 207 -11.48 -1.16 1.25
CA LEU A 207 -11.68 -2.20 2.23
C LEU A 207 -12.47 -1.63 3.41
N GLN A 208 -13.34 -2.44 4.01
CA GLN A 208 -14.05 -2.08 5.23
C GLN A 208 -13.69 -3.04 6.35
N LYS A 209 -13.35 -2.49 7.52
CA LYS A 209 -13.11 -3.29 8.73
C LYS A 209 -14.43 -3.88 9.24
N THR A 210 -14.48 -5.20 9.37
CA THR A 210 -15.64 -5.94 9.92
C THR A 210 -15.60 -6.02 11.44
#